data_AF-A0AAU5L0W0-F1
#
_entry.id   AF-A0AAU5L0W0-F1
#
_cell.length_a   1.000
_cell.length_b   1.000
_cell.length_c   1.000
_cell.angle_alpha   90.00
_cell.angle_beta   90.00
_cell.angle_gamma   90.00
#
_symmetry.space_group_name_H-M   'P 1'
#
loop_
_entity.id
_entity.type
_entity.pdbx_description
1 polymer ?
#
loop_
_entity_poly.entity_id
_entity_poly.type
_entity_poly.pdbx_seq_one_letter_code
_entity_poly.pdbx_strand_id
1 'polypeptide(L)'
;MKSRRTLLVRTGHGSAGAAAVPGMPDSGPEPAPDTVPTAAAAVPPMPLDPPDLPPVSAAPVPVAPPVPAPAAAPRVAIPDPPARPPAIPAPSTPAGPPVPAIEPLFTRAPGLNWTAVGGDPARPPVAAVAGGATAPEPVPAAVSGPGPAVSGPGSAAAQQPPTARDIELIRASLAVVEPVADRATAHFYALIFLHHPEVRALFPAAMDVQRDRLFRALLMAARSAGDPEGLRGYLSALGRGHRRYGTLTGHYGPVGECLVAALARYSGSRWDAETELAWRRVYRLVSSIMIEAAEDDARTSPPWWQAEVVGHELRTPDVAVLTLRPDQAYPYRAGQYTSLETPWWPRVWRYFSFASAPRPDGLLTLHVKAVQAGWVSNALVHRAAPGSVLRLGPAAGTMTVDHTSGADLLCLGGGTGIAPIKALVEEVAEYGAAGRAVDVFYGARRAAELYELAALRALAERHRWLSVHPVLSGPGPQAGGPVPGGGMLTGELPEVVGRFGPWADREAFLGGPAAMVRRGAGVLLRAGVAPERIRHDLVGDLAAG
;
A
#
# COMPACT_ATOMS: atom_id res chain seq x y z
N MET A 1 -48.99 -19.43 38.78
CA MET A 1 -48.37 -18.20 38.28
C MET A 1 -47.91 -18.42 36.84
N LYS A 2 -48.04 -17.37 36.03
CA LYS A 2 -48.54 -17.40 34.64
C LYS A 2 -47.63 -18.09 33.61
N SER A 3 -48.30 -18.80 32.70
CA SER A 3 -47.80 -19.49 31.52
C SER A 3 -48.53 -18.98 30.28
N ARG A 4 -47.91 -19.21 29.11
CA ARG A 4 -48.43 -19.22 27.72
C ARG A 4 -48.31 -17.89 26.96
N ARG A 5 -47.43 -17.84 25.94
CA ARG A 5 -47.58 -18.31 24.53
C ARG A 5 -48.61 -17.48 23.78
N THR A 6 -48.13 -16.72 22.79
CA THR A 6 -48.94 -16.06 21.78
C THR A 6 -48.48 -16.51 20.40
N LEU A 7 -49.43 -16.99 19.61
CA LEU A 7 -49.31 -17.28 18.19
C LEU A 7 -50.40 -16.46 17.48
N LEU A 8 -49.96 -15.68 16.47
CA LEU A 8 -50.56 -15.52 15.14
C LEU A 8 -51.97 -14.89 14.95
N VAL A 9 -52.02 -13.99 13.94
CA VAL A 9 -53.01 -13.84 12.83
C VAL A 9 -53.73 -12.47 12.71
N ARG A 10 -53.57 -11.87 11.50
CA ARG A 10 -54.48 -11.09 10.58
C ARG A 10 -55.70 -10.32 11.17
N THR A 11 -56.29 -9.25 10.62
CA THR A 11 -56.52 -8.72 9.24
C THR A 11 -57.35 -7.42 9.34
N GLY A 12 -57.38 -6.60 8.26
CA GLY A 12 -58.54 -5.75 7.85
C GLY A 12 -58.45 -4.25 8.22
N HIS A 13 -58.28 -3.30 7.28
CA HIS A 13 -59.26 -2.67 6.35
C HIS A 13 -60.41 -1.86 7.00
N GLY A 14 -60.53 -0.57 6.64
CA GLY A 14 -61.85 0.11 6.56
C GLY A 14 -62.00 1.54 7.10
N SER A 15 -61.78 2.54 6.23
CA SER A 15 -62.57 3.77 5.96
C SER A 15 -63.03 4.81 7.03
N ALA A 16 -62.71 6.08 6.69
CA ALA A 16 -63.60 7.25 6.49
C ALA A 16 -64.11 8.17 7.64
N GLY A 17 -64.04 9.49 7.36
CA GLY A 17 -64.80 10.61 7.96
C GLY A 17 -63.92 11.64 8.69
N ALA A 18 -63.52 12.82 8.18
CA ALA A 18 -64.18 13.99 7.56
C ALA A 18 -64.23 15.23 8.50
N ALA A 19 -64.11 16.43 7.90
CA ALA A 19 -64.23 17.82 8.39
C ALA A 19 -62.94 18.52 8.91
N ALA A 20 -62.60 19.77 8.60
CA ALA A 20 -63.06 20.80 7.65
C ALA A 20 -62.00 21.95 7.64
N VAL A 21 -61.91 22.71 6.54
CA VAL A 21 -61.01 23.86 6.26
C VAL A 21 -61.76 25.19 6.45
N PRO A 22 -61.09 26.35 6.70
CA PRO A 22 -60.98 27.40 5.66
C PRO A 22 -59.63 28.18 5.74
N GLY A 23 -59.05 28.81 4.71
CA GLY A 23 -59.50 29.15 3.36
C GLY A 23 -58.39 29.77 2.50
N MET A 24 -58.69 29.90 1.21
CA MET A 24 -58.00 30.67 0.16
C MET A 24 -58.96 31.78 -0.32
N PRO A 25 -58.49 32.78 -1.09
CA PRO A 25 -58.85 32.79 -2.53
C PRO A 25 -57.66 33.23 -3.43
N ASP A 26 -57.34 32.55 -4.55
CA ASP A 26 -58.01 32.43 -5.87
C ASP A 26 -57.25 33.33 -6.88
N SER A 27 -56.68 32.84 -8.00
CA SER A 27 -57.37 32.73 -9.30
C SER A 27 -56.47 31.99 -10.33
N GLY A 28 -57.01 31.03 -11.09
CA GLY A 28 -56.38 30.41 -12.31
C GLY A 28 -56.77 31.14 -13.62
N PRO A 29 -56.83 30.51 -14.82
CA PRO A 29 -56.25 29.24 -15.30
C PRO A 29 -55.47 29.35 -16.65
N GLU A 30 -54.95 28.20 -17.12
CA GLU A 30 -54.11 27.84 -18.30
C GLU A 30 -54.59 28.29 -19.70
N PRO A 31 -53.72 28.31 -20.76
CA PRO A 31 -53.67 27.17 -21.70
C PRO A 31 -52.29 26.87 -22.37
N ALA A 32 -52.22 25.73 -23.08
CA ALA A 32 -51.06 25.12 -23.75
C ALA A 32 -50.86 25.57 -25.25
N PRO A 33 -50.06 24.89 -26.11
CA PRO A 33 -48.77 25.38 -26.65
C PRO A 33 -48.73 25.59 -28.19
N ASP A 34 -47.79 26.39 -28.71
CA ASP A 34 -47.47 26.46 -30.16
C ASP A 34 -45.96 26.65 -30.46
N THR A 35 -45.42 25.68 -31.21
CA THR A 35 -44.46 25.72 -32.36
C THR A 35 -43.22 26.65 -32.40
N VAL A 36 -42.01 26.07 -32.23
CA VAL A 36 -40.84 25.85 -33.18
C VAL A 36 -40.45 27.04 -34.13
N PRO A 37 -39.15 27.40 -34.39
CA PRO A 37 -38.18 26.45 -34.99
C PRO A 37 -36.64 26.60 -34.81
N THR A 38 -35.94 25.48 -35.09
CA THR A 38 -34.56 25.23 -35.66
C THR A 38 -33.32 25.92 -35.04
N ALA A 39 -32.14 25.30 -34.87
CA ALA A 39 -31.48 24.25 -35.65
C ALA A 39 -30.45 23.44 -34.84
N ALA A 40 -30.49 22.12 -34.98
CA ALA A 40 -29.44 21.19 -34.61
C ALA A 40 -28.86 20.56 -35.89
N ALA A 41 -27.56 20.72 -36.12
CA ALA A 41 -26.86 20.07 -37.21
C ALA A 41 -26.56 18.61 -36.83
N ALA A 42 -27.21 17.69 -37.54
CA ALA A 42 -26.95 16.26 -37.49
C ALA A 42 -25.73 15.91 -38.37
N VAL A 43 -24.83 15.09 -37.84
CA VAL A 43 -23.73 14.46 -38.58
C VAL A 43 -24.19 13.06 -39.00
N PRO A 44 -24.03 12.66 -40.29
CA PRO A 44 -24.54 11.39 -40.80
C PRO A 44 -23.66 10.17 -40.42
N PRO A 45 -24.24 8.95 -40.38
CA PRO A 45 -23.50 7.73 -40.09
C PRO A 45 -22.70 7.24 -41.32
N MET A 46 -21.46 6.80 -41.11
CA MET A 46 -20.69 6.09 -42.14
C MET A 46 -21.06 4.60 -42.20
N PRO A 47 -21.24 4.03 -43.39
CA PRO A 47 -21.30 2.58 -43.61
C PRO A 47 -19.99 2.10 -44.25
N LEU A 48 -19.31 1.09 -43.69
CA LEU A 48 -18.35 0.27 -44.46
C LEU A 48 -18.26 -1.13 -43.85
N ASP A 49 -18.83 -2.10 -44.58
CA ASP A 49 -18.61 -3.53 -44.44
C ASP A 49 -17.11 -3.89 -44.60
N PRO A 50 -16.63 -4.98 -43.98
CA PRO A 50 -15.29 -5.51 -44.24
C PRO A 50 -15.21 -6.15 -45.65
N PRO A 51 -14.08 -6.05 -46.36
CA PRO A 51 -13.93 -6.67 -47.68
C PRO A 51 -13.86 -8.20 -47.60
N ASP A 52 -14.56 -8.84 -48.53
CA ASP A 52 -14.48 -10.28 -48.86
C ASP A 52 -13.03 -10.70 -49.12
N LEU A 53 -12.53 -11.66 -48.33
CA LEU A 53 -11.29 -12.37 -48.62
C LEU A 53 -11.62 -13.72 -49.29
N PRO A 54 -10.98 -14.08 -50.42
CA PRO A 54 -11.21 -15.36 -51.08
C PRO A 54 -10.71 -16.54 -50.23
N PRO A 55 -11.30 -17.75 -50.39
CA PRO A 55 -10.98 -18.90 -49.56
C PRO A 55 -9.55 -19.40 -49.83
N VAL A 56 -8.73 -19.45 -48.77
CA VAL A 56 -7.38 -20.03 -48.85
C VAL A 56 -7.50 -21.55 -48.77
N SER A 57 -7.09 -22.20 -49.85
CA SER A 57 -7.03 -23.65 -50.04
C SER A 57 -6.19 -24.34 -48.96
N ALA A 58 -6.76 -25.40 -48.36
CA ALA A 58 -6.11 -26.22 -47.34
C ALA A 58 -4.99 -27.07 -47.96
N ALA A 59 -3.75 -26.82 -47.56
CA ALA A 59 -2.63 -27.75 -47.79
C ALA A 59 -2.59 -28.82 -46.68
N PRO A 60 -2.38 -30.11 -47.02
CA PRO A 60 -2.37 -31.20 -46.04
C PRO A 60 -1.06 -31.18 -45.24
N VAL A 61 -1.16 -31.19 -43.91
CA VAL A 61 -0.01 -31.31 -43.01
C VAL A 61 0.25 -32.80 -42.69
N PRO A 62 1.51 -33.27 -42.65
CA PRO A 62 1.85 -34.68 -42.68
C PRO A 62 1.56 -35.39 -41.34
N VAL A 63 1.10 -36.65 -41.43
CA VAL A 63 0.92 -37.56 -40.30
C VAL A 63 2.29 -38.04 -39.82
N ALA A 64 2.66 -37.70 -38.57
CA ALA A 64 3.83 -38.27 -37.90
C ALA A 64 3.53 -39.68 -37.37
N PRO A 65 4.47 -40.64 -37.49
CA PRO A 65 4.27 -42.00 -36.99
C PRO A 65 4.29 -42.06 -35.45
N PRO A 66 3.62 -43.06 -34.83
CA PRO A 66 3.49 -43.16 -33.39
C PRO A 66 4.83 -43.44 -32.70
N VAL A 67 5.10 -42.71 -31.61
CA VAL A 67 6.24 -42.89 -30.72
C VAL A 67 6.00 -44.13 -29.84
N PRO A 68 6.94 -45.11 -29.78
CA PRO A 68 6.80 -46.29 -28.93
C PRO A 68 6.91 -45.95 -27.44
N ALA A 69 6.15 -46.67 -26.61
CA ALA A 69 6.09 -46.50 -25.16
C ALA A 69 7.47 -46.74 -24.49
N PRO A 70 7.85 -45.97 -23.46
CA PRO A 70 9.11 -46.18 -22.76
C PRO A 70 9.07 -47.48 -21.94
N ALA A 71 10.13 -48.28 -22.09
CA ALA A 71 10.35 -49.51 -21.35
C ALA A 71 10.50 -49.26 -19.84
N ALA A 72 9.98 -50.17 -19.04
CA ALA A 72 10.04 -50.13 -17.58
C ALA A 72 11.50 -50.09 -17.08
N ALA A 73 11.83 -49.06 -16.28
CA ALA A 73 13.11 -48.97 -15.60
C ALA A 73 13.27 -50.06 -14.52
N PRO A 74 14.46 -50.64 -14.34
CA PRO A 74 14.70 -51.66 -13.33
C PRO A 74 14.61 -51.07 -11.91
N ARG A 75 14.01 -51.82 -10.98
CA ARG A 75 13.88 -51.48 -9.56
C ARG A 75 15.27 -51.35 -8.92
N VAL A 76 15.61 -50.14 -8.47
CA VAL A 76 16.76 -49.89 -7.61
C VAL A 76 16.41 -50.30 -6.18
N ALA A 77 17.22 -51.18 -5.58
CA ALA A 77 17.10 -51.57 -4.18
C ALA A 77 17.53 -50.41 -3.26
N ILE A 78 16.69 -50.07 -2.29
CA ILE A 78 16.98 -49.08 -1.25
C ILE A 78 17.79 -49.80 -0.15
N PRO A 79 19.01 -49.34 0.20
CA PRO A 79 19.74 -49.90 1.34
C PRO A 79 19.16 -49.41 2.68
N ASP A 80 19.22 -50.27 3.70
CA ASP A 80 18.73 -49.98 5.06
C ASP A 80 19.42 -48.75 5.68
N PRO A 81 18.69 -47.97 6.51
CA PRO A 81 19.23 -46.77 7.15
C PRO A 81 20.31 -47.15 8.19
N PRO A 82 21.40 -46.36 8.32
CA PRO A 82 22.44 -46.62 9.31
C PRO A 82 21.93 -46.43 10.75
N ALA A 83 22.47 -47.23 11.66
CA ALA A 83 22.13 -47.22 13.07
C ALA A 83 22.39 -45.85 13.74
N ARG A 84 21.50 -45.51 14.68
CA ARG A 84 21.50 -44.25 15.45
C ARG A 84 22.84 -44.07 16.20
N PRO A 85 23.58 -42.97 16.00
CA PRO A 85 24.80 -42.71 16.77
C PRO A 85 24.47 -42.38 18.24
N PRO A 86 25.38 -42.67 19.20
CA PRO A 86 25.16 -42.42 20.61
C PRO A 86 25.04 -40.92 20.93
N ALA A 87 24.24 -40.61 21.96
CA ALA A 87 23.96 -39.25 22.39
C ALA A 87 25.23 -38.48 22.81
N ILE A 88 25.43 -37.31 22.23
CA ILE A 88 26.52 -36.37 22.57
C ILE A 88 26.12 -35.61 23.84
N PRO A 89 26.97 -35.53 24.88
CA PRO A 89 26.72 -34.67 26.06
C PRO A 89 26.71 -33.19 25.67
N ALA A 90 25.88 -32.38 26.35
CA ALA A 90 25.75 -30.95 26.08
C ALA A 90 27.12 -30.22 26.15
N PRO A 91 27.45 -29.34 25.18
CA PRO A 91 28.71 -28.60 25.22
C PRO A 91 28.63 -27.39 26.16
N SER A 92 29.57 -27.34 27.08
CA SER A 92 29.98 -26.15 27.84
C SER A 92 30.54 -25.09 26.88
N THR A 93 30.15 -23.83 27.07
CA THR A 93 30.51 -22.68 26.23
C THR A 93 32.03 -22.39 26.27
N PRO A 94 32.76 -22.46 25.14
CA PRO A 94 34.09 -21.87 25.02
C PRO A 94 33.96 -20.49 24.37
N ALA A 95 34.69 -19.50 24.90
CA ALA A 95 34.86 -18.19 24.27
C ALA A 95 35.51 -18.37 22.87
N GLY A 96 34.78 -17.99 21.82
CA GLY A 96 35.27 -18.02 20.44
C GLY A 96 36.26 -16.89 20.13
N PRO A 97 37.12 -17.04 19.10
CA PRO A 97 38.08 -16.02 18.69
C PRO A 97 37.37 -14.82 18.04
N PRO A 98 38.02 -13.63 17.95
CA PRO A 98 37.37 -12.43 17.43
C PRO A 98 36.98 -12.58 15.95
N VAL A 99 35.76 -12.17 15.64
CA VAL A 99 35.23 -12.05 14.27
C VAL A 99 36.05 -11.00 13.51
N PRO A 100 36.53 -11.27 12.28
CA PRO A 100 37.26 -10.27 11.50
C PRO A 100 36.31 -9.14 11.07
N ALA A 101 36.81 -7.91 11.11
CA ALA A 101 36.09 -6.73 10.65
C ALA A 101 35.71 -6.88 9.16
N ILE A 102 34.42 -6.73 8.86
CA ILE A 102 33.90 -6.68 7.49
C ILE A 102 34.29 -5.32 6.91
N GLU A 103 35.18 -5.31 5.92
CA GLU A 103 35.43 -4.11 5.11
C GLU A 103 34.21 -3.81 4.22
N PRO A 104 33.74 -2.56 4.15
CA PRO A 104 32.62 -2.18 3.30
C PRO A 104 33.00 -2.33 1.81
N LEU A 105 32.20 -3.13 1.09
CA LEU A 105 32.37 -3.51 -0.33
C LEU A 105 32.16 -2.38 -1.37
N PHE A 106 32.14 -1.11 -0.95
CA PHE A 106 31.95 0.03 -1.86
C PHE A 106 32.91 1.18 -1.56
N THR A 107 34.21 0.97 -1.77
CA THR A 107 35.23 2.03 -1.73
C THR A 107 35.57 2.63 -3.10
N ARG A 108 34.94 2.20 -4.20
CA ARG A 108 35.27 2.69 -5.56
C ARG A 108 34.07 2.89 -6.49
N ALA A 109 33.00 3.52 -6.01
CA ALA A 109 32.03 4.17 -6.88
C ALA A 109 32.48 5.63 -7.13
N PRO A 110 32.65 6.09 -8.38
CA PRO A 110 33.03 7.47 -8.65
C PRO A 110 31.84 8.40 -8.41
N GLY A 111 32.01 9.34 -7.47
CA GLY A 111 31.16 10.53 -7.33
C GLY A 111 30.04 10.42 -6.30
N LEU A 112 30.36 10.51 -5.01
CA LEU A 112 29.49 10.99 -3.91
C LEU A 112 30.31 11.04 -2.60
N ASN A 113 31.22 12.01 -2.48
CA ASN A 113 31.96 12.30 -1.25
C ASN A 113 31.34 13.51 -0.53
N TRP A 114 30.42 13.26 0.41
CA TRP A 114 29.91 14.27 1.32
C TRP A 114 30.80 14.40 2.56
N THR A 115 31.99 14.95 2.38
CA THR A 115 32.83 15.46 3.49
C THR A 115 33.63 16.67 3.01
N ALA A 116 33.01 17.85 2.99
CA ALA A 116 33.64 19.15 3.29
C ALA A 116 32.65 20.28 3.02
N VAL A 117 32.45 21.12 4.03
CA VAL A 117 31.73 22.39 3.93
C VAL A 117 32.68 23.45 3.35
N GLY A 118 32.25 24.08 2.25
CA GLY A 118 32.45 25.50 1.93
C GLY A 118 33.82 26.00 1.46
N GLY A 119 33.88 26.52 0.23
CA GLY A 119 34.95 27.42 -0.22
C GLY A 119 34.88 27.78 -1.72
N ASP A 120 34.45 29.01 -2.02
CA ASP A 120 34.33 29.64 -3.34
C ASP A 120 35.71 29.91 -4.01
N PRO A 121 35.95 29.64 -5.30
CA PRO A 121 37.25 29.85 -5.93
C PRO A 121 37.29 31.08 -6.84
N ALA A 122 37.87 32.19 -6.36
CA ALA A 122 38.39 33.25 -7.25
C ALA A 122 39.50 34.10 -6.60
N ARG A 123 40.76 33.62 -6.61
CA ARG A 123 41.98 34.43 -6.93
C ARG A 123 43.29 33.60 -6.86
N PRO A 124 44.34 33.96 -7.63
CA PRO A 124 45.53 33.14 -7.85
C PRO A 124 46.66 33.40 -6.83
N PRO A 125 47.74 32.58 -6.81
CA PRO A 125 48.57 32.37 -5.63
C PRO A 125 49.74 33.35 -5.53
N VAL A 126 50.17 33.64 -4.30
CA VAL A 126 51.46 34.26 -4.00
C VAL A 126 52.22 33.38 -3.00
N ALA A 127 53.53 33.27 -3.25
CA ALA A 127 54.45 32.25 -2.75
C ALA A 127 54.66 32.21 -1.23
N ALA A 128 55.02 31.00 -0.78
CA ALA A 128 55.37 30.64 0.58
C ALA A 128 56.68 31.27 1.06
N VAL A 129 56.70 31.67 2.33
CA VAL A 129 57.94 31.82 3.11
C VAL A 129 57.75 31.08 4.45
N ALA A 130 58.72 30.23 4.74
CA ALA A 130 58.81 29.38 5.91
C ALA A 130 59.18 30.17 7.17
N GLY A 131 58.70 29.73 8.34
CA GLY A 131 59.22 30.18 9.62
C GLY A 131 58.47 29.65 10.83
N GLY A 132 59.13 28.76 11.59
CA GLY A 132 59.13 28.77 13.06
C GLY A 132 57.94 28.18 13.79
N ALA A 133 58.12 26.96 14.28
CA ALA A 133 57.24 26.32 15.25
C ALA A 133 57.39 26.94 16.66
N THR A 134 56.27 27.33 17.25
CA THR A 134 56.07 27.43 18.71
C THR A 134 54.64 27.01 19.03
N ALA A 135 54.50 26.05 19.95
CA ALA A 135 53.20 25.53 20.42
C ALA A 135 52.47 26.59 21.27
N PRO A 136 51.15 26.80 21.09
CA PRO A 136 50.38 27.63 22.01
C PRO A 136 49.71 26.79 23.12
N GLU A 137 49.64 27.41 24.29
CA GLU A 137 48.94 26.98 25.50
C GLU A 137 47.45 26.63 25.31
N PRO A 138 46.86 25.84 26.23
CA PRO A 138 45.46 25.47 26.16
C PRO A 138 44.54 26.67 26.45
N VAL A 139 43.69 27.00 25.48
CA VAL A 139 42.59 27.97 25.62
C VAL A 139 41.50 27.35 26.52
N PRO A 140 40.94 28.09 27.50
CA PRO A 140 39.95 27.54 28.41
C PRO A 140 38.64 27.22 27.69
N ALA A 141 37.97 26.16 28.14
CA ALA A 141 36.68 25.70 27.65
C ALA A 141 35.65 26.84 27.65
N ALA A 142 35.13 27.17 26.47
CA ALA A 142 34.00 28.07 26.32
C ALA A 142 32.76 27.42 26.95
N VAL A 143 32.28 28.03 28.03
CA VAL A 143 30.99 27.73 28.64
C VAL A 143 29.92 28.13 27.63
N SER A 144 29.23 27.15 27.05
CA SER A 144 28.01 27.34 26.28
C SER A 144 26.91 27.84 27.21
N GLY A 145 26.82 29.15 27.40
CA GLY A 145 25.65 29.80 27.98
C GLY A 145 24.47 29.74 27.00
N PRO A 146 23.22 29.55 27.47
CA PRO A 146 22.06 29.61 26.60
C PRO A 146 21.94 31.03 26.03
N GLY A 147 21.87 31.15 24.70
CA GLY A 147 21.52 32.41 24.04
C GLY A 147 20.16 32.91 24.53
N PRO A 148 19.89 34.23 24.47
CA PRO A 148 18.65 34.78 25.00
C PRO A 148 17.47 34.22 24.24
N ALA A 149 16.66 33.41 24.92
CA ALA A 149 15.37 32.98 24.43
C ALA A 149 14.51 34.23 24.20
N VAL A 150 14.07 34.45 22.96
CA VAL A 150 13.02 35.44 22.65
C VAL A 150 11.70 34.87 23.18
N SER A 151 11.51 34.98 24.48
CA SER A 151 10.30 34.56 25.19
C SER A 151 9.29 35.71 25.18
N GLY A 152 8.62 35.91 24.05
CA GLY A 152 7.41 36.75 24.00
C GLY A 152 6.23 36.03 24.68
N PRO A 153 5.25 36.75 25.25
CA PRO A 153 4.09 36.16 25.93
C PRO A 153 3.27 35.21 25.03
N GLY A 154 3.30 35.40 23.71
CA GLY A 154 2.68 34.49 22.73
C GLY A 154 3.35 33.11 22.61
N SER A 155 4.65 32.98 22.92
CA SER A 155 5.38 31.70 22.84
C SER A 155 4.95 30.74 23.95
N ALA A 156 4.78 31.26 25.18
CA ALA A 156 4.33 30.47 26.33
C ALA A 156 2.85 30.06 26.23
N ALA A 157 1.97 30.97 25.76
CA ALA A 157 0.55 30.66 25.58
C ALA A 157 0.31 29.55 24.54
N ALA A 158 1.16 29.46 23.52
CA ALA A 158 1.07 28.42 22.51
C ALA A 158 1.62 27.05 22.98
N GLN A 159 2.33 26.98 24.13
CA GLN A 159 2.83 25.73 24.73
C GLN A 159 1.77 24.95 25.51
N GLN A 160 0.61 25.56 25.75
CA GLN A 160 -0.50 24.90 26.43
C GLN A 160 -1.20 23.88 25.53
N PRO A 161 -1.77 22.80 26.10
CA PRO A 161 -2.54 21.83 25.33
C PRO A 161 -3.79 22.49 24.70
N PRO A 162 -4.30 21.97 23.57
CA PRO A 162 -5.54 22.46 22.98
C PRO A 162 -6.73 22.32 23.93
N THR A 163 -7.58 23.35 23.95
CA THR A 163 -8.80 23.42 24.75
C THR A 163 -10.05 23.08 23.91
N ALA A 164 -11.21 22.88 24.56
CA ALA A 164 -12.48 22.71 23.84
C ALA A 164 -12.80 23.92 22.94
N ARG A 165 -12.49 25.12 23.43
CA ARG A 165 -12.63 26.37 22.67
C ARG A 165 -11.72 26.39 21.43
N ASP A 166 -10.48 25.93 21.55
CA ASP A 166 -9.56 25.83 20.41
C ASP A 166 -10.13 24.91 19.31
N ILE A 167 -10.77 23.79 19.69
CA ILE A 167 -11.41 22.86 18.75
C ILE A 167 -12.59 23.52 18.03
N GLU A 168 -13.42 24.30 18.73
CA GLU A 168 -14.53 25.05 18.12
C GLU A 168 -14.03 26.06 17.09
N LEU A 169 -12.99 26.83 17.41
CA LEU A 169 -12.38 27.81 16.51
C LEU A 169 -11.79 27.17 15.26
N ILE A 170 -11.11 26.02 15.42
CA ILE A 170 -10.56 25.25 14.30
C ILE A 170 -11.66 24.73 13.39
N ARG A 171 -12.74 24.17 13.96
CA ARG A 171 -13.88 23.69 13.17
C ARG A 171 -14.56 24.82 12.41
N ALA A 172 -14.79 25.96 13.07
CA ALA A 172 -15.41 27.13 12.46
C ALA A 172 -14.56 27.71 11.32
N SER A 173 -13.23 27.82 11.51
CA SER A 173 -12.33 28.32 10.48
C SER A 173 -12.16 27.34 9.32
N LEU A 174 -12.12 26.02 9.57
CA LEU A 174 -12.09 25.00 8.52
C LEU A 174 -13.34 25.00 7.65
N ALA A 175 -14.52 25.20 8.23
CA ALA A 175 -15.77 25.28 7.46
C ALA A 175 -15.77 26.43 6.43
N VAL A 176 -15.02 27.50 6.68
CA VAL A 176 -14.84 28.61 5.73
C VAL A 176 -13.80 28.27 4.66
N VAL A 177 -12.75 27.53 5.02
CA VAL A 177 -11.67 27.15 4.09
C VAL A 177 -12.07 25.99 3.18
N GLU A 178 -12.93 25.08 3.63
CA GLU A 178 -13.33 23.86 2.89
C GLU A 178 -13.81 24.11 1.45
N PRO A 179 -14.68 25.10 1.15
CA PRO A 179 -15.09 25.41 -0.23
C PRO A 179 -13.95 25.93 -1.13
N VAL A 180 -12.82 26.34 -0.55
CA VAL A 180 -11.67 26.94 -1.25
C VAL A 180 -10.36 26.21 -0.96
N ALA A 181 -10.45 24.96 -0.49
CA ALA A 181 -9.34 24.13 -0.02
C ALA A 181 -8.19 24.03 -1.01
N ASP A 182 -8.48 23.89 -2.30
CA ASP A 182 -7.47 23.77 -3.35
C ASP A 182 -6.60 25.02 -3.44
N ARG A 183 -7.21 26.21 -3.31
CA ARG A 183 -6.49 27.49 -3.33
C ARG A 183 -5.66 27.68 -2.06
N ALA A 184 -6.22 27.36 -0.89
CA ALA A 184 -5.51 27.43 0.37
C ALA A 184 -4.29 26.48 0.38
N THR A 185 -4.48 25.25 -0.09
CA THR A 185 -3.40 24.26 -0.18
C THR A 185 -2.34 24.66 -1.21
N ALA A 186 -2.72 25.19 -2.37
CA ALA A 186 -1.76 25.71 -3.35
C ALA A 186 -0.95 26.88 -2.79
N HIS A 187 -1.58 27.77 -2.02
CA HIS A 187 -0.91 28.88 -1.37
C HIS A 187 0.06 28.40 -0.27
N PHE A 188 -0.32 27.42 0.55
CA PHE A 188 0.59 26.77 1.50
C PHE A 188 1.86 26.26 0.83
N TYR A 189 1.73 25.51 -0.27
CA TYR A 189 2.90 24.99 -0.99
C TYR A 189 3.74 26.10 -1.63
N ALA A 190 3.10 27.16 -2.12
CA ALA A 190 3.82 28.31 -2.64
C ALA A 190 4.65 28.99 -1.53
N LEU A 191 4.08 29.18 -0.34
CA LEU A 191 4.79 29.76 0.81
C LEU A 191 5.97 28.90 1.24
N ILE A 192 5.75 27.60 1.46
CA ILE A 192 6.82 26.74 1.99
C ILE A 192 7.96 26.58 1.00
N PHE A 193 7.70 26.47 -0.30
CA PHE A 193 8.79 26.36 -1.29
C PHE A 193 9.47 27.69 -1.60
N LEU A 194 8.82 28.82 -1.33
CA LEU A 194 9.43 30.14 -1.45
C LEU A 194 10.33 30.44 -0.24
N HIS A 195 9.86 30.17 0.97
CA HIS A 195 10.58 30.51 2.20
C HIS A 195 11.55 29.42 2.69
N HIS A 196 11.29 28.16 2.33
CA HIS A 196 12.04 26.98 2.74
C HIS A 196 12.32 26.06 1.55
N PRO A 197 13.11 26.50 0.55
CA PRO A 197 13.35 25.76 -0.68
C PRO A 197 13.99 24.38 -0.44
N GLU A 198 14.72 24.19 0.65
CA GLU A 198 15.29 22.90 1.08
C GLU A 198 14.22 21.81 1.29
N VAL A 199 13.02 22.20 1.69
CA VAL A 199 11.89 21.28 1.94
C VAL A 199 11.36 20.69 0.63
N ARG A 200 11.60 21.34 -0.53
CA ARG A 200 11.09 20.89 -1.84
C ARG A 200 11.55 19.48 -2.21
N ALA A 201 12.75 19.08 -1.77
CA ALA A 201 13.34 17.76 -2.06
C ALA A 201 12.60 16.59 -1.38
N LEU A 202 11.74 16.88 -0.40
CA LEU A 202 10.91 15.87 0.30
C LEU A 202 9.66 15.50 -0.51
N PHE A 203 9.30 16.31 -1.51
CA PHE A 203 8.06 16.18 -2.27
C PHE A 203 8.30 15.66 -3.70
N PRO A 204 7.32 14.92 -4.28
CA PRO A 204 7.40 14.50 -5.68
C PRO A 204 7.42 15.69 -6.66
N ALA A 205 7.85 15.44 -7.90
CA ALA A 205 7.80 16.45 -8.96
C ALA A 205 6.35 16.88 -9.26
N ALA A 206 5.45 15.91 -9.40
CA ALA A 206 4.02 16.14 -9.55
C ALA A 206 3.33 16.29 -8.19
N MET A 207 2.59 17.39 -8.02
CA MET A 207 2.03 17.83 -6.73
C MET A 207 0.50 17.79 -6.65
N ASP A 208 -0.18 17.45 -7.74
CA ASP A 208 -1.64 17.38 -7.84
C ASP A 208 -2.26 16.46 -6.78
N VAL A 209 -1.85 15.18 -6.75
CA VAL A 209 -2.38 14.19 -5.79
C VAL A 209 -1.99 14.52 -4.34
N GLN A 210 -0.85 15.18 -4.15
CA GLN A 210 -0.32 15.49 -2.82
C GLN A 210 -1.09 16.66 -2.15
N ARG A 211 -1.64 17.59 -2.94
CA ARG A 211 -2.47 18.70 -2.44
C ARG A 211 -3.74 18.17 -1.77
N ASP A 212 -4.44 17.25 -2.43
CA ASP A 212 -5.68 16.65 -1.92
C ASP A 212 -5.47 15.92 -0.58
N ARG A 213 -4.31 15.27 -0.40
CA ARG A 213 -4.00 14.46 0.79
C ARG A 213 -3.79 15.31 2.03
N LEU A 214 -3.01 16.38 1.92
CA LEU A 214 -2.72 17.26 3.06
C LEU A 214 -4.02 17.83 3.65
N PHE A 215 -4.89 18.36 2.80
CA PHE A 215 -6.13 18.96 3.26
C PHE A 215 -7.08 17.94 3.89
N ARG A 216 -7.19 16.74 3.30
CA ARG A 216 -7.99 15.65 3.88
C ARG A 216 -7.45 15.20 5.25
N ALA A 217 -6.13 15.15 5.43
CA ALA A 217 -5.53 14.81 6.72
C ALA A 217 -5.85 15.87 7.79
N LEU A 218 -5.80 17.17 7.44
CA LEU A 218 -6.19 18.26 8.33
C LEU A 218 -7.67 18.18 8.72
N LEU A 219 -8.55 17.94 7.75
CA LEU A 219 -9.99 17.73 8.01
C LEU A 219 -10.24 16.49 8.89
N MET A 220 -9.52 15.40 8.65
CA MET A 220 -9.62 14.17 9.44
C MET A 220 -9.21 14.43 10.89
N ALA A 221 -8.05 15.06 11.11
CA ALA A 221 -7.59 15.40 12.45
C ALA A 221 -8.61 16.29 13.20
N ALA A 222 -9.23 17.26 12.52
CA ALA A 222 -10.26 18.13 13.12
C ALA A 222 -11.59 17.40 13.42
N ARG A 223 -11.97 16.43 12.58
CA ARG A 223 -13.18 15.60 12.78
C ARG A 223 -12.99 14.56 13.89
N SER A 224 -11.80 13.99 14.02
CA SER A 224 -11.44 12.98 15.03
C SER A 224 -11.18 13.54 16.43
N ALA A 225 -11.43 14.83 16.68
CA ALA A 225 -11.19 15.44 17.99
C ALA A 225 -12.03 14.83 19.14
N GLY A 226 -13.06 14.03 18.84
CA GLY A 226 -13.84 13.27 19.83
C GLY A 226 -13.25 11.89 20.19
N ASP A 227 -12.18 11.46 19.52
CA ASP A 227 -11.48 10.19 19.75
C ASP A 227 -9.97 10.44 19.89
N PRO A 228 -9.50 10.86 21.08
CA PRO A 228 -8.09 11.20 21.28
C PRO A 228 -7.12 10.02 21.07
N GLU A 229 -7.53 8.81 21.44
CA GLU A 229 -6.69 7.61 21.31
C GLU A 229 -6.56 7.19 19.84
N GLY A 230 -7.68 7.14 19.10
CA GLY A 230 -7.64 6.88 17.66
C GLY A 230 -6.84 7.94 16.90
N LEU A 231 -7.00 9.21 17.24
CA LEU A 231 -6.22 10.30 16.66
C LEU A 231 -4.72 10.16 16.95
N ARG A 232 -4.33 9.85 18.19
CA ARG A 232 -2.92 9.61 18.56
C ARG A 232 -2.35 8.43 17.79
N GLY A 233 -3.09 7.33 17.65
CA GLY A 233 -2.69 6.16 16.88
C GLY A 233 -2.44 6.51 15.41
N TYR A 234 -3.36 7.24 14.80
CA TYR A 234 -3.25 7.74 13.43
C TYR A 234 -2.04 8.66 13.23
N LEU A 235 -1.88 9.69 14.07
CA LEU A 235 -0.76 10.63 13.97
C LEU A 235 0.59 9.96 14.20
N SER A 236 0.66 9.01 15.13
CA SER A 236 1.86 8.20 15.34
C SER A 236 2.23 7.40 14.09
N ALA A 237 1.25 6.77 13.43
CA ALA A 237 1.47 6.05 12.18
C ALA A 237 1.94 6.98 11.05
N LEU A 238 1.33 8.16 10.94
CA LEU A 238 1.70 9.18 9.97
C LEU A 238 3.14 9.67 10.19
N GLY A 239 3.54 9.91 11.45
CA GLY A 239 4.89 10.31 11.84
C GLY A 239 5.95 9.28 11.43
N ARG A 240 5.74 8.00 11.76
CA ARG A 240 6.59 6.89 11.27
C ARG A 240 6.63 6.86 9.75
N GLY A 241 5.47 7.02 9.12
CA GLY A 241 5.34 7.06 7.67
C GLY A 241 6.15 8.18 7.02
N HIS A 242 6.26 9.34 7.66
CA HIS A 242 7.00 10.49 7.14
C HIS A 242 8.52 10.27 7.06
N ARG A 243 9.07 9.35 7.88
CA ARG A 243 10.49 9.02 7.85
C ARG A 243 10.97 8.62 6.46
N ARG A 244 10.14 7.90 5.68
CA ARG A 244 10.49 7.43 4.33
C ARG A 244 10.79 8.56 3.33
N TYR A 245 10.29 9.77 3.59
CA TYR A 245 10.56 10.94 2.74
C TYR A 245 11.82 11.69 3.15
N GLY A 246 12.45 11.33 4.26
CA GLY A 246 13.57 12.05 4.87
C GLY A 246 13.13 13.22 5.76
N THR A 247 11.90 13.17 6.29
CA THR A 247 11.40 14.22 7.19
C THR A 247 12.15 14.19 8.52
N LEU A 248 12.69 15.35 8.92
CA LEU A 248 13.41 15.58 10.17
C LEU A 248 12.62 16.52 11.08
N THR A 249 12.94 16.53 12.37
CA THR A 249 12.33 17.40 13.40
C THR A 249 12.34 18.88 12.97
N GLY A 250 13.43 19.35 12.38
CA GLY A 250 13.57 20.74 11.89
C GLY A 250 12.59 21.14 10.79
N HIS A 251 12.00 20.20 10.05
CA HIS A 251 11.06 20.52 8.96
C HIS A 251 9.66 20.90 9.47
N TYR A 252 9.28 20.50 10.69
CA TYR A 252 7.92 20.73 11.20
C TYR A 252 7.67 22.21 11.54
N GLY A 253 8.65 22.97 12.01
CA GLY A 253 8.48 24.40 12.29
C GLY A 253 8.03 25.19 11.04
N PRO A 254 8.82 25.17 9.96
CA PRO A 254 8.48 25.78 8.68
C PRO A 254 7.10 25.42 8.13
N VAL A 255 6.74 24.14 8.20
CA VAL A 255 5.43 23.65 7.76
C VAL A 255 4.30 24.29 8.57
N GLY A 256 4.46 24.39 9.90
CA GLY A 256 3.46 25.01 10.77
C GLY A 256 3.26 26.49 10.47
N GLU A 257 4.34 27.23 10.30
CA GLU A 257 4.30 28.66 9.98
C GLU A 257 3.58 28.93 8.65
N CYS A 258 3.96 28.22 7.60
CA CYS A 258 3.35 28.37 6.28
C CYS A 258 1.88 27.91 6.28
N LEU A 259 1.53 26.86 7.03
CA LEU A 259 0.16 26.36 7.13
C LEU A 259 -0.75 27.39 7.82
N VAL A 260 -0.33 27.93 8.95
CA VAL A 260 -1.08 28.95 9.69
C VAL A 260 -1.26 30.21 8.84
N ALA A 261 -0.21 30.66 8.15
CA ALA A 261 -0.30 31.80 7.23
C ALA A 261 -1.29 31.55 6.07
N ALA A 262 -1.28 30.34 5.50
CA ALA A 262 -2.23 29.99 4.46
C ALA A 262 -3.68 29.95 4.98
N LEU A 263 -3.93 29.38 6.15
CA LEU A 263 -5.27 29.38 6.74
C LEU A 263 -5.76 30.81 7.02
N ALA A 264 -4.91 31.66 7.61
CA ALA A 264 -5.20 33.07 7.86
C ALA A 264 -5.67 33.82 6.59
N ARG A 265 -5.02 33.56 5.46
CA ARG A 265 -5.34 34.19 4.18
C ARG A 265 -6.73 33.85 3.65
N TYR A 266 -7.24 32.65 3.95
CA TYR A 266 -8.47 32.09 3.39
C TYR A 266 -9.63 31.98 4.40
N SER A 267 -9.40 32.20 5.69
CA SER A 267 -10.45 32.22 6.71
C SER A 267 -11.21 33.55 6.83
N GLY A 268 -10.79 34.60 6.12
CA GLY A 268 -11.50 35.89 6.08
C GLY A 268 -11.65 36.53 7.46
N SER A 269 -12.83 37.12 7.74
CA SER A 269 -13.12 37.78 9.03
C SER A 269 -13.23 36.82 10.22
N ARG A 270 -13.17 35.50 10.00
CA ARG A 270 -13.15 34.48 11.06
C ARG A 270 -11.74 34.23 11.60
N TRP A 271 -10.73 34.89 11.06
CA TRP A 271 -9.37 34.79 11.58
C TRP A 271 -9.06 35.94 12.54
N ASP A 272 -8.82 35.60 13.79
CA ASP A 272 -8.36 36.51 14.84
C ASP A 272 -7.19 35.89 15.63
N ALA A 273 -6.67 36.63 16.63
CA ALA A 273 -5.56 36.18 17.45
C ALA A 273 -5.88 34.93 18.27
N GLU A 274 -7.15 34.74 18.69
CA GLU A 274 -7.60 33.54 19.41
C GLU A 274 -7.54 32.32 18.48
N THR A 275 -8.06 32.46 17.25
CA THR A 275 -8.06 31.41 16.23
C THR A 275 -6.65 31.04 15.79
N GLU A 276 -5.77 32.02 15.59
CA GLU A 276 -4.37 31.75 15.27
C GLU A 276 -3.67 30.97 16.39
N LEU A 277 -3.88 31.37 17.64
CA LEU A 277 -3.30 30.67 18.80
C LEU A 277 -3.81 29.23 18.90
N ALA A 278 -5.12 29.01 18.67
CA ALA A 278 -5.72 27.69 18.63
C ALA A 278 -5.04 26.78 17.59
N TRP A 279 -4.85 27.28 16.36
CA TRP A 279 -4.15 26.55 15.30
C TRP A 279 -2.70 26.23 15.66
N ARG A 280 -1.98 27.18 16.26
CA ARG A 280 -0.58 26.98 16.69
C ARG A 280 -0.48 25.90 17.77
N ARG A 281 -1.41 25.84 18.73
CA ARG A 281 -1.46 24.79 19.76
C ARG A 281 -1.75 23.42 19.17
N VAL A 282 -2.76 23.32 18.30
CA VAL A 282 -3.12 22.05 17.67
C VAL A 282 -2.03 21.54 16.75
N TYR A 283 -1.46 22.42 15.92
CA TYR A 283 -0.33 22.04 15.06
C TYR A 283 0.84 21.49 15.88
N ARG A 284 1.16 22.15 17.00
CA ARG A 284 2.22 21.70 17.90
C ARG A 284 1.93 20.31 18.45
N LEU A 285 0.74 20.09 19.02
CA LEU A 285 0.35 18.77 19.52
C LEU A 285 0.50 17.70 18.44
N VAL A 286 0.00 17.97 17.23
CA VAL A 286 0.10 17.07 16.08
C VAL A 286 1.57 16.78 15.76
N SER A 287 2.38 17.82 15.59
CA SER A 287 3.79 17.68 15.23
C SER A 287 4.60 16.95 16.31
N SER A 288 4.35 17.21 17.60
CA SER A 288 5.02 16.53 18.72
C SER A 288 4.73 15.03 18.70
N ILE A 289 3.47 14.61 18.56
CA ILE A 289 3.11 13.18 18.47
C ILE A 289 3.80 12.52 17.28
N MET A 290 3.83 13.19 16.13
CA MET A 290 4.47 12.67 14.93
C MET A 290 6.00 12.56 15.07
N ILE A 291 6.64 13.56 15.68
CA ILE A 291 8.08 13.60 15.94
C ILE A 291 8.47 12.49 16.92
N GLU A 292 7.79 12.40 18.07
CA GLU A 292 8.03 11.37 19.08
C GLU A 292 7.91 9.97 18.47
N ALA A 293 6.84 9.70 17.73
CA ALA A 293 6.64 8.41 17.08
C ALA A 293 7.72 8.09 16.02
N ALA A 294 8.22 9.11 15.31
CA ALA A 294 9.29 8.94 14.33
C ALA A 294 10.65 8.70 14.97
N GLU A 295 10.96 9.39 16.07
CA GLU A 295 12.20 9.21 16.84
C GLU A 295 12.21 7.85 17.55
N ASP A 296 11.06 7.41 18.07
CA ASP A 296 10.88 6.08 18.66
C ASP A 296 11.14 4.96 17.66
N ASP A 297 10.55 5.06 16.47
CA ASP A 297 10.72 4.10 15.37
C ASP A 297 12.16 4.11 14.82
N ALA A 298 12.83 5.26 14.85
CA ALA A 298 14.21 5.38 14.41
C ALA A 298 15.22 4.62 15.29
N ARG A 299 14.85 4.25 16.51
CA ARG A 299 15.72 3.44 17.39
C ARG A 299 15.84 1.98 16.94
N THR A 300 14.88 1.49 16.17
CA THR A 300 14.80 0.05 15.82
C THR A 300 14.76 -0.20 14.31
N SER A 301 14.37 0.78 13.50
CA SER A 301 14.20 0.61 12.06
C SER A 301 14.78 1.78 11.26
N PRO A 302 15.44 1.53 10.11
CA PRO A 302 15.82 2.59 9.20
C PRO A 302 14.57 3.25 8.59
N PRO A 303 14.69 4.45 7.98
CA PRO A 303 13.57 5.07 7.28
C PRO A 303 13.20 4.34 5.97
N TRP A 304 14.16 3.61 5.41
CA TRP A 304 14.01 2.72 4.25
C TRP A 304 15.20 1.75 4.17
N TRP A 305 15.03 0.67 3.41
CA TRP A 305 16.08 -0.24 2.98
C TRP A 305 16.44 0.05 1.52
N GLN A 306 17.71 -0.09 1.16
CA GLN A 306 18.09 -0.13 -0.24
C GLN A 306 17.97 -1.57 -0.74
N ALA A 307 17.39 -1.77 -1.91
CA ALA A 307 17.22 -3.10 -2.47
C ALA A 307 17.67 -3.12 -3.92
N GLU A 308 18.69 -3.92 -4.20
CA GLU A 308 19.18 -4.16 -5.55
C GLU A 308 18.24 -5.14 -6.25
N VAL A 309 17.80 -4.81 -7.47
CA VAL A 309 17.17 -5.78 -8.36
C VAL A 309 18.25 -6.76 -8.79
N VAL A 310 18.06 -8.04 -8.48
CA VAL A 310 19.00 -9.12 -8.84
C VAL A 310 18.40 -10.08 -9.86
N GLY A 311 17.07 -10.08 -9.98
CA GLY A 311 16.32 -10.80 -10.99
C GLY A 311 15.17 -9.95 -11.53
N HIS A 312 14.93 -10.03 -12.83
CA HIS A 312 13.81 -9.39 -13.52
C HIS A 312 13.31 -10.35 -14.60
N GLU A 313 12.08 -10.82 -14.44
CA GLU A 313 11.48 -11.78 -15.36
C GLU A 313 10.11 -11.28 -15.83
N LEU A 314 9.98 -11.02 -17.13
CA LEU A 314 8.68 -10.74 -17.74
C LEU A 314 7.87 -12.03 -17.86
N ARG A 315 6.76 -12.10 -17.11
CA ARG A 315 5.82 -13.22 -17.14
C ARG A 315 4.71 -13.03 -18.17
N THR A 316 4.36 -11.78 -18.41
CA THR A 316 3.49 -11.34 -19.51
C THR A 316 4.04 -10.01 -20.04
N PRO A 317 3.53 -9.47 -21.15
CA PRO A 317 3.92 -8.14 -21.62
C PRO A 317 3.68 -7.03 -20.58
N ASP A 318 2.76 -7.22 -19.64
CA ASP A 318 2.36 -6.24 -18.62
C ASP A 318 2.67 -6.67 -17.18
N VAL A 319 3.33 -7.82 -16.95
CA VAL A 319 3.67 -8.32 -15.60
C VAL A 319 5.12 -8.77 -15.53
N ALA A 320 5.85 -8.23 -14.54
CA ALA A 320 7.20 -8.64 -14.19
C ALA A 320 7.25 -9.23 -12.78
N VAL A 321 8.11 -10.24 -12.59
CA VAL A 321 8.54 -10.73 -11.29
C VAL A 321 9.93 -10.16 -11.02
N LEU A 322 10.05 -9.42 -9.92
CA LEU A 322 11.31 -8.83 -9.48
C LEU A 322 11.82 -9.61 -8.27
N THR A 323 13.10 -9.98 -8.32
CA THR A 323 13.83 -10.50 -7.16
C THR A 323 14.75 -9.41 -6.66
N LEU A 324 14.62 -9.04 -5.39
CA LEU A 324 15.35 -7.95 -4.76
C LEU A 324 16.25 -8.49 -3.66
N ARG A 325 17.48 -7.96 -3.59
CA ARG A 325 18.41 -8.18 -2.49
C ARG A 325 18.48 -6.90 -1.65
N PRO A 326 17.94 -6.90 -0.43
CA PRO A 326 18.10 -5.77 0.47
C PRO A 326 19.55 -5.64 0.94
N ASP A 327 19.99 -4.43 1.23
CA ASP A 327 21.33 -4.08 1.73
C ASP A 327 21.57 -4.53 3.18
N GLN A 328 20.50 -4.81 3.91
CA GLN A 328 20.49 -5.33 5.27
C GLN A 328 19.28 -6.23 5.49
N ALA A 329 19.20 -6.88 6.66
CA ALA A 329 18.06 -7.72 7.02
C ALA A 329 16.74 -6.94 6.89
N TYR A 330 15.81 -7.49 6.10
CA TYR A 330 14.49 -6.92 5.87
C TYR A 330 13.43 -7.79 6.57
N PRO A 331 12.95 -7.40 7.76
CA PRO A 331 11.94 -8.18 8.48
C PRO A 331 10.57 -8.03 7.80
N TYR A 332 9.98 -9.16 7.40
CA TYR A 332 8.62 -9.22 6.89
C TYR A 332 7.98 -10.58 7.19
N ARG A 333 6.66 -10.66 7.08
CA ARG A 333 5.89 -11.91 7.12
C ARG A 333 5.19 -12.15 5.78
N ALA A 334 4.89 -13.41 5.48
CA ALA A 334 4.11 -13.72 4.28
C ALA A 334 2.76 -12.97 4.30
N GLY A 335 2.33 -12.56 3.10
CA GLY A 335 1.11 -11.78 2.88
C GLY A 335 1.22 -10.27 3.14
N GLN A 336 2.29 -9.81 3.79
CA GLN A 336 2.56 -8.37 3.94
C GLN A 336 2.96 -7.70 2.61
N TYR A 337 3.01 -6.37 2.64
CA TYR A 337 3.45 -5.52 1.55
C TYR A 337 4.48 -4.48 2.02
N THR A 338 5.13 -3.83 1.07
CA THR A 338 6.02 -2.68 1.31
C THR A 338 5.68 -1.51 0.40
N SER A 339 5.94 -0.29 0.86
CA SER A 339 6.00 0.88 -0.03
C SER A 339 7.34 0.90 -0.76
N LEU A 340 7.32 1.15 -2.07
CA LEU A 340 8.50 1.14 -2.93
C LEU A 340 8.65 2.49 -3.64
N GLU A 341 9.85 3.06 -3.59
CA GLU A 341 10.31 4.20 -4.38
C GLU A 341 11.32 3.73 -5.44
N THR A 342 11.19 4.28 -6.65
CA THR A 342 12.12 4.01 -7.75
C THR A 342 13.03 5.21 -7.99
N PRO A 343 14.26 5.02 -8.49
CA PRO A 343 15.18 6.12 -8.77
C PRO A 343 14.67 7.02 -9.92
N TRP A 344 13.75 6.53 -10.74
CA TRP A 344 13.20 7.24 -11.90
C TRP A 344 12.03 8.16 -11.54
N TRP A 345 11.36 7.88 -10.42
CA TRP A 345 10.23 8.64 -9.91
C TRP A 345 10.39 8.86 -8.40
N PRO A 346 11.36 9.72 -8.01
CA PRO A 346 11.63 9.97 -6.59
C PRO A 346 10.41 10.56 -5.89
N ARG A 347 10.22 10.17 -4.63
CA ARG A 347 9.11 10.51 -3.73
C ARG A 347 7.74 10.05 -4.19
N VAL A 348 7.65 9.28 -5.27
CA VAL A 348 6.41 8.62 -5.72
C VAL A 348 6.40 7.18 -5.21
N TRP A 349 5.92 6.99 -3.99
CA TRP A 349 5.84 5.68 -3.35
C TRP A 349 4.61 4.90 -3.79
N ARG A 350 4.76 3.60 -4.06
CA ARG A 350 3.64 2.67 -4.36
C ARG A 350 3.79 1.37 -3.59
N TYR A 351 2.66 0.77 -3.24
CA TYR A 351 2.64 -0.44 -2.42
C TYR A 351 2.69 -1.70 -3.28
N PHE A 352 3.52 -2.66 -2.89
CA PHE A 352 3.63 -3.98 -3.53
C PHE A 352 3.71 -5.07 -2.46
N SER A 353 2.88 -6.10 -2.60
CA SER A 353 2.90 -7.26 -1.73
C SER A 353 4.09 -8.17 -2.03
N PHE A 354 4.61 -8.79 -0.98
CA PHE A 354 5.60 -9.85 -1.12
C PHE A 354 4.97 -11.09 -1.74
N ALA A 355 5.69 -11.72 -2.67
CA ALA A 355 5.27 -12.89 -3.45
C ALA A 355 5.95 -14.20 -3.04
N SER A 356 6.71 -14.15 -1.93
CA SER A 356 7.40 -15.27 -1.31
C SER A 356 7.27 -15.19 0.21
N ALA A 357 7.35 -16.33 0.89
CA ALA A 357 7.62 -16.35 2.32
C ALA A 357 9.06 -15.87 2.61
N PRO A 358 9.38 -15.40 3.84
CA PRO A 358 10.74 -15.07 4.24
C PRO A 358 11.69 -16.26 4.07
N ARG A 359 12.78 -16.09 3.32
CA ARG A 359 13.75 -17.15 3.00
C ARG A 359 15.10 -16.91 3.67
N PRO A 360 15.90 -17.96 3.93
CA PRO A 360 17.25 -17.82 4.49
C PRO A 360 18.22 -17.00 3.65
N ASP A 361 17.99 -16.90 2.33
CA ASP A 361 18.81 -16.09 1.42
C ASP A 361 18.53 -14.58 1.53
N GLY A 362 17.49 -14.19 2.27
CA GLY A 362 17.08 -12.79 2.46
C GLY A 362 16.51 -12.13 1.21
N LEU A 363 16.28 -12.87 0.12
CA LEU A 363 15.76 -12.32 -1.13
C LEU A 363 14.25 -12.08 -1.02
N LEU A 364 13.82 -10.95 -1.60
CA LEU A 364 12.42 -10.55 -1.65
C LEU A 364 11.90 -10.75 -3.07
N THR A 365 10.67 -11.23 -3.22
CA THR A 365 10.02 -11.36 -4.53
C THR A 365 8.81 -10.44 -4.61
N LEU A 366 8.69 -9.65 -5.67
CA LEU A 366 7.54 -8.78 -5.94
C LEU A 366 6.94 -9.08 -7.32
N HIS A 367 5.62 -9.14 -7.41
CA HIS A 367 4.93 -9.20 -8.70
C HIS A 367 4.38 -7.81 -9.05
N VAL A 368 4.80 -7.28 -10.19
CA VAL A 368 4.45 -5.93 -10.62
C VAL A 368 3.65 -6.00 -11.91
N LYS A 369 2.45 -5.40 -11.90
CA LYS A 369 1.66 -5.18 -13.12
C LYS A 369 1.78 -3.75 -13.60
N ALA A 370 2.19 -3.55 -14.85
CA ALA A 370 2.12 -2.27 -15.53
C ALA A 370 0.64 -1.87 -15.67
N VAL A 371 0.30 -0.69 -15.14
CA VAL A 371 -1.04 -0.12 -15.29
C VAL A 371 -0.98 1.01 -16.28
N GLN A 372 -2.07 1.25 -17.01
CA GLN A 372 -2.13 2.33 -17.98
C GLN A 372 -1.78 3.67 -17.32
N ALA A 373 -0.87 4.42 -17.94
CA ALA A 373 -0.33 5.69 -17.42
C ALA A 373 0.33 5.64 -16.02
N GLY A 374 0.64 4.45 -15.49
CA GLY A 374 1.26 4.28 -14.18
C GLY A 374 2.76 4.52 -14.19
N TRP A 375 3.25 5.64 -13.64
CA TRP A 375 4.67 5.99 -13.68
C TRP A 375 5.59 4.92 -13.05
N VAL A 376 5.28 4.50 -11.82
CA VAL A 376 6.11 3.57 -11.05
C VAL A 376 6.04 2.15 -11.61
N SER A 377 4.83 1.63 -11.87
CA SER A 377 4.69 0.26 -12.34
C SER A 377 5.22 0.05 -13.75
N ASN A 378 5.04 1.00 -14.67
CA ASN A 378 5.66 0.91 -16.00
C ASN A 378 7.19 0.95 -15.91
N ALA A 379 7.75 1.78 -15.04
CA ALA A 379 9.20 1.83 -14.85
C ALA A 379 9.74 0.51 -14.28
N LEU A 380 9.05 -0.10 -13.32
CA LEU A 380 9.44 -1.39 -12.77
C LEU A 380 9.34 -2.53 -13.79
N VAL A 381 8.28 -2.57 -14.61
CA VAL A 381 8.10 -3.65 -15.60
C VAL A 381 9.03 -3.49 -16.80
N HIS A 382 9.19 -2.27 -17.33
CA HIS A 382 9.84 -2.07 -18.63
C HIS A 382 11.22 -1.41 -18.58
N ARG A 383 11.63 -0.85 -17.44
CA ARG A 383 12.91 -0.13 -17.30
C ARG A 383 13.84 -0.73 -16.25
N ALA A 384 13.30 -1.29 -15.17
CA ALA A 384 14.13 -1.94 -14.16
C ALA A 384 14.89 -3.11 -14.78
N ALA A 385 16.13 -3.28 -14.33
CA ALA A 385 17.02 -4.35 -14.73
C ALA A 385 17.91 -4.72 -13.54
N PRO A 386 18.53 -5.92 -13.54
CA PRO A 386 19.54 -6.26 -12.54
C PRO A 386 20.58 -5.14 -12.33
N GLY A 387 20.89 -4.84 -11.08
CA GLY A 387 21.73 -3.71 -10.67
C GLY A 387 20.98 -2.39 -10.41
N SER A 388 19.69 -2.29 -10.76
CA SER A 388 18.85 -1.14 -10.35
C SER A 388 18.66 -1.14 -8.83
N VAL A 389 18.82 0.00 -8.17
CA VAL A 389 18.59 0.11 -6.72
C VAL A 389 17.26 0.81 -6.45
N LEU A 390 16.42 0.16 -5.67
CA LEU A 390 15.10 0.63 -5.23
C LEU A 390 15.14 0.93 -3.74
N ARG A 391 14.20 1.74 -3.25
CA ARG A 391 14.00 1.95 -1.81
C ARG A 391 12.72 1.30 -1.35
N LEU A 392 12.82 0.54 -0.27
CA LEU A 392 11.68 -0.13 0.36
C LEU A 392 11.41 0.53 1.72
N GLY A 393 10.17 0.89 1.98
CA GLY A 393 9.72 1.28 3.32
C GLY A 393 9.58 0.06 4.22
N PRO A 394 9.16 0.22 5.48
CA PRO A 394 8.89 -0.92 6.36
C PRO A 394 7.78 -1.82 5.82
N ALA A 395 7.84 -3.10 6.15
CA ALA A 395 6.76 -4.04 5.87
C ALA A 395 5.50 -3.66 6.67
N ALA A 396 4.35 -3.77 6.03
CA ALA A 396 3.04 -3.50 6.62
C ALA A 396 2.00 -4.48 6.07
N GLY A 397 0.80 -4.45 6.65
CA GLY A 397 -0.31 -5.32 6.25
C GLY A 397 -0.66 -6.39 7.26
N THR A 398 -1.88 -6.87 7.13
CA THR A 398 -2.58 -7.72 8.13
C THR A 398 -2.93 -9.11 7.60
N MET A 399 -2.70 -9.35 6.31
CA MET A 399 -2.91 -10.64 5.64
C MET A 399 -1.89 -11.72 6.06
N THR A 400 -1.66 -11.92 7.34
CA THR A 400 -0.74 -12.95 7.87
C THR A 400 -1.50 -14.16 8.39
N VAL A 401 -0.95 -15.37 8.25
CA VAL A 401 -1.52 -16.59 8.85
C VAL A 401 -1.21 -16.66 10.35
N ASP A 402 -2.21 -17.03 11.15
CA ASP A 402 -2.00 -17.53 12.50
C ASP A 402 -1.84 -19.05 12.44
N HIS A 403 -0.62 -19.53 12.70
CA HIS A 403 -0.34 -20.97 12.65
C HIS A 403 -0.89 -21.73 13.87
N THR A 404 -1.27 -21.04 14.95
CA THR A 404 -1.77 -21.64 16.19
C THR A 404 -3.26 -21.98 16.15
N SER A 405 -4.03 -21.30 15.29
CA SER A 405 -5.48 -21.51 15.18
C SER A 405 -5.86 -22.86 14.56
N GLY A 406 -4.97 -23.43 13.73
CA GLY A 406 -5.26 -24.62 12.92
C GLY A 406 -6.36 -24.43 11.88
N ALA A 407 -6.83 -23.19 11.66
CA ALA A 407 -7.93 -22.92 10.75
C ALA A 407 -7.55 -23.27 9.30
N ASP A 408 -8.51 -23.86 8.60
CA ASP A 408 -8.42 -24.01 7.15
C ASP A 408 -8.43 -22.65 6.45
N LEU A 409 -7.71 -22.53 5.35
CA LEU A 409 -7.54 -21.28 4.63
C LEU A 409 -8.33 -21.27 3.31
N LEU A 410 -8.94 -20.13 3.01
CA LEU A 410 -9.59 -19.85 1.73
C LEU A 410 -8.96 -18.61 1.09
N CYS A 411 -8.22 -18.80 0.00
CA CYS A 411 -7.41 -17.76 -0.60
C CYS A 411 -7.95 -17.39 -1.99
N LEU A 412 -8.22 -16.10 -2.20
CA LEU A 412 -8.69 -15.56 -3.48
C LEU A 412 -7.64 -14.60 -4.04
N GLY A 413 -7.02 -14.95 -5.17
CA GLY A 413 -6.08 -14.10 -5.89
C GLY A 413 -6.65 -13.67 -7.24
N GLY A 414 -6.69 -12.37 -7.54
CA GLY A 414 -7.04 -11.85 -8.87
C GLY A 414 -5.85 -11.18 -9.53
N GLY A 415 -5.41 -11.66 -10.70
CA GLY A 415 -4.22 -11.17 -11.37
C GLY A 415 -2.99 -11.16 -10.44
N THR A 416 -2.27 -10.05 -10.33
CA THR A 416 -1.12 -9.93 -9.41
C THR A 416 -1.49 -10.01 -7.92
N GLY A 417 -2.78 -9.98 -7.57
CA GLY A 417 -3.26 -10.31 -6.24
C GLY A 417 -2.93 -11.73 -5.77
N ILE A 418 -2.45 -12.59 -6.67
CA ILE A 418 -1.91 -13.91 -6.34
C ILE A 418 -0.58 -13.83 -5.56
N ALA A 419 0.17 -12.74 -5.65
CA ALA A 419 1.46 -12.57 -4.97
C ALA A 419 1.39 -12.84 -3.45
N PRO A 420 0.60 -12.09 -2.66
CA PRO A 420 0.52 -12.34 -1.22
C PRO A 420 -0.04 -13.74 -0.91
N ILE A 421 -0.96 -14.25 -1.73
CA ILE A 421 -1.53 -15.60 -1.56
C ILE A 421 -0.46 -16.67 -1.73
N LYS A 422 0.38 -16.57 -2.76
CA LYS A 422 1.50 -17.49 -2.97
C LYS A 422 2.49 -17.45 -1.80
N ALA A 423 2.79 -16.26 -1.27
CA ALA A 423 3.63 -16.12 -0.08
C ALA A 423 3.03 -16.86 1.12
N LEU A 424 1.72 -16.73 1.37
CA LEU A 424 1.04 -17.43 2.47
C LEU A 424 1.08 -18.95 2.31
N VAL A 425 0.89 -19.45 1.08
CA VAL A 425 0.98 -20.88 0.77
C VAL A 425 2.40 -21.41 1.00
N GLU A 426 3.42 -20.66 0.59
CA GLU A 426 4.82 -21.01 0.88
C GLU A 426 5.09 -21.06 2.39
N GLU A 427 4.60 -20.07 3.16
CA GLU A 427 4.79 -20.05 4.62
C GLU A 427 4.09 -21.23 5.31
N VAL A 428 2.89 -21.63 4.87
CA VAL A 428 2.20 -22.83 5.37
C VAL A 428 2.97 -24.11 5.02
N ALA A 429 3.60 -24.18 3.84
CA ALA A 429 4.41 -25.32 3.45
C ALA A 429 5.68 -25.45 4.31
N GLU A 430 6.29 -24.32 4.67
CA GLU A 430 7.50 -24.28 5.52
C GLU A 430 7.19 -24.58 6.99
N TYR A 431 6.11 -23.99 7.55
CA TYR A 431 5.72 -24.21 8.95
C TYR A 431 5.09 -25.60 9.17
N GLY A 432 4.53 -26.19 8.11
CA GLY A 432 3.75 -27.41 8.15
C GLY A 432 2.26 -27.11 8.33
N ALA A 433 1.42 -27.75 7.52
CA ALA A 433 -0.02 -27.48 7.49
C ALA A 433 -0.75 -27.81 8.80
N ALA A 434 -0.18 -28.64 9.68
CA ALA A 434 -0.79 -29.04 10.95
C ALA A 434 -2.23 -29.57 10.80
N GLY A 435 -2.52 -30.27 9.69
CA GLY A 435 -3.86 -30.81 9.39
C GLY A 435 -4.81 -29.84 8.69
N ARG A 436 -4.46 -28.56 8.50
CA ARG A 436 -5.29 -27.59 7.80
C ARG A 436 -5.35 -27.86 6.29
N ALA A 437 -6.48 -27.58 5.67
CA ALA A 437 -6.65 -27.50 4.23
C ALA A 437 -6.51 -26.06 3.72
N VAL A 438 -6.00 -25.89 2.50
CA VAL A 438 -5.84 -24.58 1.84
C VAL A 438 -6.44 -24.64 0.45
N ASP A 439 -7.47 -23.83 0.21
CA ASP A 439 -8.11 -23.69 -1.10
C ASP A 439 -7.73 -22.35 -1.74
N VAL A 440 -7.02 -22.39 -2.87
CA VAL A 440 -6.60 -21.20 -3.62
C VAL A 440 -7.44 -21.08 -4.88
N PHE A 441 -8.25 -20.03 -4.98
CA PHE A 441 -8.93 -19.64 -6.20
C PHE A 441 -8.14 -18.52 -6.90
N TYR A 442 -7.62 -18.81 -8.10
CA TYR A 442 -6.81 -17.86 -8.87
C TYR A 442 -7.56 -17.38 -10.12
N GLY A 443 -8.03 -16.14 -10.09
CA GLY A 443 -8.84 -15.54 -11.15
C GLY A 443 -8.06 -14.64 -12.11
N ALA A 444 -8.35 -14.77 -13.40
CA ALA A 444 -7.93 -13.82 -14.43
C ALA A 444 -8.94 -13.74 -15.59
N ARG A 445 -8.75 -12.78 -16.51
CA ARG A 445 -9.65 -12.64 -17.68
C ARG A 445 -9.32 -13.64 -18.79
N ARG A 446 -8.05 -13.97 -18.96
CA ARG A 446 -7.52 -14.88 -19.99
C ARG A 446 -6.55 -15.87 -19.35
N ALA A 447 -6.43 -17.07 -19.92
CA ALA A 447 -5.53 -18.11 -19.42
C ALA A 447 -4.07 -17.63 -19.32
N ALA A 448 -3.60 -16.83 -20.29
CA ALA A 448 -2.25 -16.27 -20.29
C ALA A 448 -1.97 -15.30 -19.11
N GLU A 449 -3.02 -14.74 -18.49
CA GLU A 449 -2.88 -13.88 -17.31
C GLU A 449 -2.74 -14.71 -16.01
N LEU A 450 -2.92 -16.04 -16.04
CA LEU A 450 -2.69 -16.94 -14.90
C LEU A 450 -1.22 -17.40 -14.82
N TYR A 451 -0.30 -16.44 -14.85
CA TYR A 451 1.15 -16.68 -15.02
C TYR A 451 1.84 -17.46 -13.89
N GLU A 452 1.25 -17.54 -12.69
CA GLU A 452 1.73 -18.33 -11.54
C GLU A 452 1.05 -19.71 -11.42
N LEU A 453 0.13 -20.06 -12.32
CA LEU A 453 -0.66 -21.29 -12.18
C LEU A 453 0.22 -22.54 -12.19
N ALA A 454 1.27 -22.57 -13.01
CA ALA A 454 2.20 -23.69 -13.06
C ALA A 454 2.94 -23.88 -11.72
N ALA A 455 3.43 -22.80 -11.11
CA ALA A 455 4.12 -22.84 -9.82
C ALA A 455 3.19 -23.29 -8.68
N LEU A 456 1.95 -22.80 -8.67
CA LEU A 456 0.94 -23.21 -7.68
C LEU A 456 0.52 -24.68 -7.85
N ARG A 457 0.39 -25.17 -9.08
CA ARG A 457 0.11 -26.60 -9.34
C ARG A 457 1.26 -27.49 -8.88
N ALA A 458 2.50 -27.10 -9.14
CA ALA A 458 3.67 -27.82 -8.64
C ALA A 458 3.71 -27.86 -7.10
N LEU A 459 3.26 -26.81 -6.42
CA LEU A 459 3.07 -26.82 -4.96
C LEU A 459 1.97 -27.82 -4.56
N ALA A 460 0.82 -27.81 -5.23
CA ALA A 460 -0.30 -28.70 -4.92
C ALA A 460 0.03 -30.19 -5.14
N GLU A 461 0.85 -30.50 -6.15
CA GLU A 461 1.36 -31.86 -6.39
C GLU A 461 2.23 -32.37 -5.22
N ARG A 462 3.00 -31.49 -4.59
CA ARG A 462 3.85 -31.83 -3.43
C ARG A 462 3.08 -31.85 -2.12
N HIS A 463 1.95 -31.14 -2.04
CA HIS A 463 1.23 -30.88 -0.79
C HIS A 463 -0.24 -31.25 -0.91
N ARG A 464 -0.63 -32.40 -0.36
CA ARG A 464 -2.00 -32.94 -0.40
C ARG A 464 -3.06 -32.05 0.29
N TRP A 465 -2.62 -31.12 1.14
CA TRP A 465 -3.48 -30.15 1.83
C TRP A 465 -3.82 -28.92 0.97
N LEU A 466 -3.17 -28.74 -0.20
CA LEU A 466 -3.35 -27.59 -1.07
C LEU A 466 -4.18 -27.95 -2.31
N SER A 467 -5.26 -27.21 -2.50
CA SER A 467 -6.10 -27.26 -3.71
C SER A 467 -6.00 -25.94 -4.48
N VAL A 468 -5.82 -26.01 -5.80
CA VAL A 468 -5.70 -24.83 -6.67
C VAL A 468 -6.78 -24.85 -7.75
N HIS A 469 -7.63 -23.83 -7.73
CA HIS A 469 -8.82 -23.67 -8.56
C HIS A 469 -8.66 -22.45 -9.48
N PRO A 470 -8.18 -22.62 -10.72
CA PRO A 470 -8.03 -21.50 -11.63
C PRO A 470 -9.39 -21.09 -12.22
N VAL A 471 -9.65 -19.79 -12.31
CA VAL A 471 -10.93 -19.20 -12.72
C VAL A 471 -10.73 -18.19 -13.85
N LEU A 472 -11.52 -18.30 -14.92
CA LEU A 472 -11.56 -17.34 -16.02
C LEU A 472 -12.89 -16.60 -16.09
N SER A 473 -12.86 -15.27 -16.10
CA SER A 473 -14.06 -14.45 -16.30
C SER A 473 -14.39 -14.17 -17.77
N GLY A 474 -13.42 -14.31 -18.68
CA GLY A 474 -13.63 -14.23 -20.13
C GLY A 474 -14.07 -15.56 -20.75
N PRO A 475 -14.31 -15.61 -22.09
CA PRO A 475 -14.61 -16.87 -22.77
C PRO A 475 -13.46 -17.86 -22.51
N GLY A 476 -13.75 -18.93 -21.78
CA GLY A 476 -12.83 -20.03 -21.58
C GLY A 476 -12.53 -20.71 -22.93
N PRO A 477 -11.46 -21.52 -23.03
CA PRO A 477 -11.32 -22.43 -24.16
C PRO A 477 -12.62 -23.22 -24.31
N GLN A 478 -13.16 -23.29 -25.53
CA GLN A 478 -14.41 -24.01 -25.80
C GLN A 478 -14.31 -25.42 -25.21
N ALA A 479 -15.38 -25.84 -24.54
CA ALA A 479 -15.44 -27.07 -23.76
C ALA A 479 -15.01 -28.29 -24.57
N GLY A 480 -13.77 -28.71 -24.37
CA GLY A 480 -13.25 -30.02 -24.77
C GLY A 480 -13.18 -30.92 -23.55
N GLY A 481 -14.34 -31.36 -23.03
CA GLY A 481 -14.49 -32.46 -22.07
C GLY A 481 -13.81 -32.33 -20.69
N PRO A 482 -14.23 -33.13 -19.69
CA PRO A 482 -13.60 -33.13 -18.37
C PRO A 482 -12.21 -33.78 -18.44
N VAL A 483 -11.16 -33.01 -18.15
CA VAL A 483 -9.80 -33.52 -17.92
C VAL A 483 -9.67 -33.95 -16.45
N PRO A 484 -9.25 -35.18 -16.13
CA PRO A 484 -9.03 -35.58 -14.74
C PRO A 484 -7.90 -34.76 -14.12
N GLY A 485 -8.17 -34.05 -13.01
CA GLY A 485 -7.12 -33.44 -12.16
C GLY A 485 -6.87 -31.93 -12.26
N GLY A 486 -7.77 -31.09 -12.80
CA GLY A 486 -7.56 -29.64 -12.75
C GLY A 486 -8.13 -28.86 -13.93
N GLY A 487 -9.45 -28.90 -14.09
CA GLY A 487 -10.16 -28.10 -15.07
C GLY A 487 -10.16 -26.60 -14.73
N MET A 488 -10.29 -25.76 -15.75
CA MET A 488 -10.45 -24.31 -15.61
C MET A 488 -11.91 -23.98 -15.28
N LEU A 489 -12.17 -23.27 -14.18
CA LEU A 489 -13.51 -22.79 -13.86
C LEU A 489 -13.83 -21.53 -14.67
N THR A 490 -15.11 -21.34 -15.02
CA THR A 490 -15.57 -20.17 -15.78
C THR A 490 -16.58 -19.37 -14.97
N GLY A 491 -16.38 -18.05 -14.92
CA GLY A 491 -17.22 -17.10 -14.21
C GLY A 491 -16.40 -16.03 -13.50
N GLU A 492 -17.10 -15.06 -12.92
CA GLU A 492 -16.49 -14.09 -12.03
C GLU A 492 -15.98 -14.77 -10.76
N LEU A 493 -14.75 -14.44 -10.33
CA LEU A 493 -14.04 -15.13 -9.25
C LEU A 493 -14.85 -15.18 -7.93
N PRO A 494 -15.40 -14.07 -7.40
CA PRO A 494 -16.23 -14.12 -6.20
C PRO A 494 -17.44 -15.04 -6.33
N GLU A 495 -18.13 -15.01 -7.46
CA GLU A 495 -19.33 -15.78 -7.74
C GLU A 495 -19.02 -17.28 -7.83
N VAL A 496 -17.90 -17.66 -8.44
CA VAL A 496 -17.42 -19.04 -8.46
C VAL A 496 -17.13 -19.53 -7.06
N VAL A 497 -16.37 -18.76 -6.26
CA VAL A 497 -16.04 -19.12 -4.87
C VAL A 497 -17.30 -19.31 -4.02
N GLY A 498 -18.33 -18.46 -4.21
CA GLY A 498 -19.60 -18.59 -3.50
C GLY A 498 -20.34 -19.91 -3.75
N ARG A 499 -20.13 -20.57 -4.91
CA ARG A 499 -20.79 -21.84 -5.26
C ARG A 499 -20.15 -23.06 -4.59
N PHE A 500 -18.91 -22.93 -4.12
CA PHE A 500 -18.16 -24.02 -3.46
C PHE A 500 -18.35 -24.02 -1.94
N GLY A 501 -19.00 -23.00 -1.37
CA GLY A 501 -19.28 -22.92 0.06
C GLY A 501 -20.30 -23.97 0.54
N PRO A 502 -20.65 -23.97 1.85
CA PRO A 502 -20.41 -22.91 2.83
C PRO A 502 -18.93 -22.80 3.29
N TRP A 503 -18.56 -21.63 3.81
CA TRP A 503 -17.17 -21.31 4.19
C TRP A 503 -17.00 -20.92 5.68
N ALA A 504 -18.01 -21.19 6.52
CA ALA A 504 -18.10 -20.63 7.87
C ALA A 504 -16.87 -20.87 8.77
N ASP A 505 -16.19 -22.01 8.60
CA ASP A 505 -15.05 -22.41 9.44
C ASP A 505 -13.68 -22.01 8.87
N ARG A 506 -13.63 -21.22 7.80
CA ARG A 506 -12.41 -20.87 7.07
C ARG A 506 -11.92 -19.47 7.43
N GLU A 507 -10.60 -19.28 7.41
CA GLU A 507 -9.98 -17.95 7.39
C GLU A 507 -9.71 -17.56 5.94
N ALA A 508 -10.25 -16.42 5.52
CA ALA A 508 -10.25 -16.00 4.13
C ALA A 508 -9.24 -14.87 3.86
N PHE A 509 -8.46 -15.01 2.79
CA PHE A 509 -7.48 -14.03 2.35
C PHE A 509 -7.79 -13.59 0.91
N LEU A 510 -7.92 -12.29 0.68
CA LEU A 510 -8.28 -11.74 -0.63
C LEU A 510 -7.22 -10.76 -1.12
N GLY A 511 -6.69 -10.99 -2.32
CA GLY A 511 -5.75 -10.10 -3.00
C GLY A 511 -6.15 -9.87 -4.45
N GLY A 512 -6.11 -8.61 -4.91
CA GLY A 512 -6.35 -8.28 -6.32
C GLY A 512 -7.04 -6.92 -6.51
N PRO A 513 -7.73 -6.71 -7.65
CA PRO A 513 -8.43 -5.46 -7.93
C PRO A 513 -9.46 -5.12 -6.85
N ALA A 514 -9.54 -3.84 -6.45
CA ALA A 514 -10.38 -3.41 -5.33
C ALA A 514 -11.87 -3.78 -5.48
N ALA A 515 -12.40 -3.69 -6.70
CA ALA A 515 -13.77 -4.10 -6.99
C ALA A 515 -13.99 -5.62 -6.75
N MET A 516 -13.01 -6.45 -7.09
CA MET A 516 -13.06 -7.89 -6.87
C MET A 516 -13.00 -8.22 -5.38
N VAL A 517 -12.06 -7.62 -4.64
CA VAL A 517 -11.90 -7.87 -3.20
C VAL A 517 -13.16 -7.47 -2.43
N ARG A 518 -13.72 -6.28 -2.69
CA ARG A 518 -14.96 -5.82 -2.02
C ARG A 518 -16.14 -6.74 -2.32
N ARG A 519 -16.29 -7.16 -3.57
CA ARG A 519 -17.33 -8.12 -3.98
C ARG A 519 -17.11 -9.49 -3.32
N GLY A 520 -15.86 -9.96 -3.30
CA GLY A 520 -15.44 -11.21 -2.64
C GLY A 520 -15.79 -11.23 -1.16
N ALA A 521 -15.40 -10.19 -0.41
CA ALA A 521 -15.75 -10.04 1.00
C ALA A 521 -17.27 -10.13 1.20
N GLY A 522 -18.06 -9.41 0.39
CA GLY A 522 -19.52 -9.47 0.44
C GLY A 522 -20.10 -10.86 0.14
N VAL A 523 -19.50 -11.62 -0.78
CA VAL A 523 -19.90 -13.01 -1.06
C VAL A 523 -19.57 -13.91 0.12
N LEU A 524 -18.38 -13.79 0.70
CA LEU A 524 -17.92 -14.61 1.81
C LEU A 524 -18.75 -14.40 3.08
N LEU A 525 -19.14 -13.15 3.36
CA LEU A 525 -20.09 -12.84 4.45
C LEU A 525 -21.42 -13.57 4.24
N ARG A 526 -21.97 -13.56 3.03
CA ARG A 526 -23.20 -14.30 2.70
C ARG A 526 -23.01 -15.82 2.74
N ALA A 527 -21.80 -16.30 2.50
CA ALA A 527 -21.42 -17.71 2.59
C ALA A 527 -21.06 -18.16 4.03
N GLY A 528 -21.23 -17.27 5.02
CA GLY A 528 -21.10 -17.57 6.45
C GLY A 528 -19.73 -17.31 7.07
N VAL A 529 -18.76 -16.74 6.34
CA VAL A 529 -17.46 -16.38 6.93
C VAL A 529 -17.65 -15.20 7.89
N ALA A 530 -17.12 -15.33 9.11
CA ALA A 530 -17.16 -14.25 10.09
C ALA A 530 -16.35 -13.03 9.60
N PRO A 531 -16.82 -11.77 9.79
CA PRO A 531 -16.15 -10.58 9.27
C PRO A 531 -14.67 -10.46 9.68
N GLU A 532 -14.35 -10.89 10.89
CA GLU A 532 -13.01 -10.81 11.50
C GLU A 532 -12.04 -11.82 10.88
N ARG A 533 -12.58 -12.83 10.17
CA ARG A 533 -11.83 -13.88 9.47
C ARG A 533 -11.67 -13.58 7.97
N ILE A 534 -12.12 -12.42 7.50
CA ILE A 534 -11.92 -11.98 6.11
C ILE A 534 -10.81 -10.92 6.10
N ARG A 535 -9.64 -11.30 5.57
CA ARG A 535 -8.44 -10.44 5.55
C ARG A 535 -8.12 -9.95 4.15
N HIS A 536 -7.88 -8.65 4.03
CA HIS A 536 -7.37 -8.02 2.82
C HIS A 536 -6.67 -6.69 3.13
N ASP A 537 -5.65 -6.34 2.34
CA ASP A 537 -4.93 -5.06 2.46
C ASP A 537 -5.19 -4.17 1.22
N LEU A 538 -6.38 -3.57 1.12
CA LEU A 538 -6.76 -2.75 -0.03
C LEU A 538 -6.05 -1.40 -0.04
N VAL A 539 -5.43 -1.04 -1.17
CA VAL A 539 -4.65 0.20 -1.37
C VAL A 539 -5.40 1.50 -0.97
N GLY A 540 -6.74 1.52 -1.07
CA GLY A 540 -7.55 2.65 -0.61
C GLY A 540 -7.50 2.86 0.91
N ASP A 541 -7.39 1.77 1.66
CA ASP A 541 -7.24 1.77 3.12
C ASP A 541 -5.77 2.04 3.50
N LEU A 542 -4.82 1.67 2.64
CA LEU A 542 -3.38 1.91 2.83
C LEU A 542 -2.95 3.36 2.58
N ALA A 543 -3.68 4.10 1.74
CA ALA A 543 -3.43 5.52 1.47
C ALA A 543 -4.07 6.46 2.50
N ALA A 544 -4.89 5.91 3.40
CA ALA A 544 -5.48 6.63 4.51
C ALA A 544 -4.60 6.63 5.77
N GLY A 545 -3.43 5.96 5.74
CA GLY A 545 -2.46 5.86 6.84
C GLY A 545 -1.12 6.54 6.57
#